data_AF-K1YKZ0-F1
#
_entry.id   AF-K1YKZ0-F1
#
_cell.length_a   1.000
_cell.length_b   1.000
_cell.length_c   1.000
_cell.angle_alpha   90.00
_cell.angle_beta   90.00
_cell.angle_gamma   90.00
#
_symmetry.space_group_name_H-M   'P 1'
#
loop_
_entity.id
_entity.type
_entity.pdbx_description
1 polymer ?
#
loop_
_entity_poly.entity_id
_entity_poly.type
_entity_poly.pdbx_seq_one_letter_code
_entity_poly.pdbx_strand_id
1 'polypeptide(L)'
;LTLSLCTATYLLFVGGVARLIGALAREDFLPRILAASNREGAPVGAIVALTAVHLAVALAASWGAVTVETLVALADGFFIANATIGIAAAYKLFPGLLPRLATLLLGLFFVVIFCHSHILVILFVLTMAAATFAGKRMVGATEGTG
;
A
#
# COMPACT_ATOMS: atom_id res chain seq x y z
N LEU A 1 11.30 23.66 -10.16
CA LEU A 1 11.35 22.27 -10.65
C LEU A 1 11.17 21.25 -9.51
N THR A 2 11.97 21.32 -8.44
CA THR A 2 11.86 20.38 -7.30
C THR A 2 10.50 20.45 -6.62
N LEU A 3 10.05 21.65 -6.23
CA LEU A 3 8.74 21.85 -5.58
C LEU A 3 7.56 21.35 -6.43
N SER A 4 7.60 21.57 -7.74
CA SER A 4 6.55 21.08 -8.65
C SER A 4 6.55 19.55 -8.75
N LEU A 5 7.71 18.90 -8.82
CA LEU A 5 7.81 17.44 -8.91
C LEU A 5 7.40 16.78 -7.60
N CYS A 6 7.84 17.31 -6.46
CA CYS A 6 7.43 16.84 -5.13
C CYS A 6 5.91 16.95 -4.94
N THR A 7 5.32 18.09 -5.33
CA THR A 7 3.86 18.30 -5.22
C THR A 7 3.10 17.33 -6.12
N ALA A 8 3.56 17.12 -7.36
CA ALA A 8 2.94 16.18 -8.28
C ALA A 8 2.97 14.74 -7.75
N THR A 9 4.12 14.26 -7.26
CA THR A 9 4.25 12.91 -6.66
C THR A 9 3.38 12.76 -5.43
N TYR A 10 3.32 13.79 -4.58
CA TYR A 10 2.45 13.80 -3.41
C TYR A 10 0.98 13.66 -3.79
N LEU A 11 0.50 14.46 -4.75
CA LEU A 11 -0.87 14.40 -5.23
C LEU A 11 -1.20 13.06 -5.90
N LEU A 12 -0.27 12.50 -6.68
CA LEU A 12 -0.42 11.18 -7.29
C LEU A 12 -0.59 10.09 -6.22
N PHE A 13 0.25 10.12 -5.19
CA PHE A 13 0.22 9.13 -4.11
C PHE A 13 -1.06 9.25 -3.28
N VAL A 14 -1.35 10.44 -2.73
CA VAL A 14 -2.54 10.65 -1.88
C VAL A 14 -3.82 10.39 -2.67
N GLY A 15 -3.91 10.84 -3.93
CA GLY A 15 -5.06 10.58 -4.79
C GLY A 15 -5.25 9.10 -5.11
N GLY A 16 -4.15 8.37 -5.37
CA GLY A 16 -4.16 6.93 -5.62
C GLY A 16 -4.62 6.14 -4.40
N VAL A 17 -4.04 6.42 -3.23
CA VAL A 17 -4.38 5.73 -1.98
C VAL A 17 -5.81 6.04 -1.55
N ALA A 18 -6.28 7.30 -1.68
CA ALA A 18 -7.65 7.66 -1.34
C ALA A 18 -8.68 6.90 -2.19
N ARG A 19 -8.41 6.73 -3.50
CA ARG A 19 -9.26 5.93 -4.39
C ARG A 19 -9.23 4.44 -4.04
N LEU A 20 -8.06 3.91 -3.69
CA LEU A 20 -7.92 2.52 -3.25
C LEU A 20 -8.73 2.25 -1.98
N ILE A 21 -8.59 3.11 -0.96
CA ILE A 21 -9.36 3.03 0.28
C ILE A 21 -10.87 3.14 0.00
N GLY A 22 -11.27 4.10 -0.84
CA GLY A 22 -12.68 4.29 -1.20
C GLY A 22 -13.28 3.09 -1.95
N ALA A 23 -12.51 2.46 -2.85
CA ALA A 23 -12.94 1.24 -3.54
C ALA A 23 -13.08 0.06 -2.56
N LEU A 24 -12.07 -0.14 -1.71
CA LEU A 24 -12.05 -1.24 -0.75
C LEU A 24 -13.13 -1.10 0.34
N ALA A 25 -13.48 0.13 0.72
CA ALA A 25 -14.61 0.40 1.63
C ALA A 25 -15.99 0.22 0.97
N ARG A 26 -16.10 0.26 -0.36
CA ARG A 26 -17.33 -0.07 -1.10
C ARG A 26 -17.54 -1.57 -1.25
N GLU A 27 -16.46 -2.35 -1.24
CA GLU A 27 -16.48 -3.82 -1.23
C GLU A 27 -16.59 -4.41 0.19
N ASP A 28 -17.04 -3.60 1.17
CA ASP A 28 -17.22 -3.96 2.59
C ASP A 28 -15.96 -4.51 3.30
N PHE A 29 -14.77 -4.34 2.71
CA PHE A 29 -13.50 -4.77 3.31
C PHE A 29 -12.96 -3.75 4.32
N LEU A 30 -13.36 -2.47 4.21
CA LEU A 30 -13.08 -1.41 5.18
C LEU A 30 -14.38 -0.78 5.71
N PRO A 31 -14.35 -0.10 6.89
CA PRO A 31 -15.55 0.50 7.45
C PRO A 31 -16.19 1.51 6.49
N ARG A 32 -17.51 1.40 6.36
CA ARG A 32 -18.34 2.15 5.39
C ARG A 32 -18.21 3.67 5.48
N ILE A 33 -17.74 4.19 6.62
CA ILE A 33 -17.44 5.61 6.84
C ILE A 33 -16.37 6.11 5.84
N LEU A 34 -15.42 5.24 5.45
CA LEU A 34 -14.37 5.55 4.49
C LEU A 34 -14.87 5.54 3.03
N ALA A 35 -16.02 4.93 2.76
CA ALA A 35 -16.64 4.90 1.43
C ALA A 35 -17.36 6.22 1.08
N ALA A 36 -17.46 7.17 2.02
CA ALA A 36 -18.11 8.46 1.82
C ALA A 36 -17.47 9.22 0.64
N SER A 37 -18.29 9.61 -0.33
CA SER A 37 -17.88 10.38 -1.51
C SER A 37 -18.72 11.64 -1.69
N ASN A 38 -18.15 12.66 -2.33
CA ASN A 38 -18.90 13.86 -2.72
C ASN A 38 -19.74 13.64 -4.00
N ARG A 39 -20.44 14.70 -4.46
CA ARG A 39 -21.27 14.69 -5.68
C ARG A 39 -20.47 14.40 -6.96
N GLU A 40 -19.17 14.72 -6.95
CA GLU A 40 -18.23 14.47 -8.06
C GLU A 40 -17.56 13.08 -7.97
N GLY A 41 -17.98 12.22 -7.02
CA GLY A 41 -17.43 10.88 -6.82
C GLY A 41 -16.05 10.83 -6.14
N ALA A 42 -15.53 11.94 -5.63
CA ALA A 42 -14.26 11.96 -4.90
C ALA A 42 -14.43 11.33 -3.51
N PRO A 43 -13.52 10.42 -3.07
CA PRO A 43 -13.64 9.68 -1.81
C PRO A 43 -13.24 10.55 -0.60
N VAL A 44 -14.14 11.45 -0.19
CA VAL A 44 -13.89 12.41 0.90
C VAL A 44 -13.56 11.72 2.22
N GLY A 45 -14.24 10.60 2.56
CA GLY A 45 -13.97 9.86 3.79
C GLY A 45 -12.51 9.37 3.87
N ALA A 46 -11.99 8.85 2.75
CA ALA A 46 -10.60 8.41 2.65
C ALA A 46 -9.61 9.58 2.72
N ILE A 47 -9.91 10.71 2.10
CA ILE A 47 -9.06 11.92 2.13
C ILE A 47 -8.94 12.44 3.58
N VAL A 48 -10.07 12.56 4.30
CA VAL A 48 -10.07 13.01 5.69
C VAL A 48 -9.26 12.08 6.58
N ALA A 49 -9.40 10.76 6.41
CA ALA A 49 -8.61 9.78 7.14
C ALA A 49 -7.11 9.93 6.85
N LEU A 50 -6.72 10.09 5.58
CA LEU A 50 -5.33 10.31 5.18
C LEU A 50 -4.77 11.61 5.79
N THR A 51 -5.54 12.70 5.78
CA THR A 51 -5.15 13.96 6.41
C THR A 51 -4.90 13.76 7.91
N ALA A 52 -5.76 13.02 8.62
CA ALA A 52 -5.58 12.73 10.03
C ALA A 52 -4.30 11.90 10.29
N VAL A 53 -4.02 10.89 9.46
CA VAL A 53 -2.78 10.10 9.55
C VAL A 53 -1.55 10.96 9.30
N HIS A 54 -1.55 11.79 8.26
CA HIS A 54 -0.45 12.71 7.97
C HIS A 54 -0.20 13.69 9.12
N LEU A 55 -1.27 14.22 9.73
CA LEU A 55 -1.15 15.11 10.89
C LEU A 55 -0.56 14.37 12.10
N ALA A 56 -1.00 13.14 12.37
CA ALA A 56 -0.47 12.33 13.45
C ALA A 56 1.03 12.03 13.26
N VAL A 57 1.45 11.68 12.04
CA VAL A 57 2.86 11.47 11.71
C VAL A 57 3.68 12.75 11.84
N ALA A 58 3.14 13.89 11.40
CA ALA A 58 3.81 15.19 11.53
C ALA A 58 4.02 15.57 13.01
N LEU A 59 3.01 15.33 13.86
CA LEU A 59 3.12 15.54 15.31
C LEU A 59 4.14 14.58 15.94
N ALA A 60 4.12 13.30 15.58
CA ALA A 60 5.09 12.31 16.07
C ALA A 60 6.53 12.67 15.67
N ALA A 61 6.73 13.17 14.44
CA ALA A 61 8.01 13.67 13.98
C ALA A 61 8.45 14.93 14.75
N SER A 62 7.52 15.83 15.10
CA SER A 62 7.82 17.04 15.88
C SER A 62 8.30 16.73 17.31
N TRP A 63 7.86 15.61 17.89
CA TRP A 63 8.33 15.11 19.18
C TRP A 63 9.62 14.26 19.08
N GLY A 64 10.19 14.10 17.89
CA GLY A 64 11.40 13.30 17.67
C GLY A 64 11.18 11.78 17.76
N ALA A 65 9.94 11.31 17.86
CA ALA A 65 9.62 9.89 17.93
C ALA A 65 9.83 9.17 16.58
N VAL A 66 9.77 9.90 15.47
CA VAL A 66 9.89 9.35 14.11
C VAL A 66 10.79 10.26 13.27
N THR A 67 11.79 9.68 12.60
CA THR A 67 12.68 10.41 11.69
C THR A 67 12.19 10.32 10.25
N VAL A 68 12.56 11.30 9.43
CA VAL A 68 12.26 11.30 7.99
C VAL A 68 12.87 10.08 7.31
N GLU A 69 14.07 9.65 7.73
CA GLU A 69 14.73 8.46 7.21
C GLU A 69 13.90 7.19 7.43
N THR A 70 13.34 7.01 8.64
CA THR A 70 12.45 5.87 8.93
C THR A 70 11.16 5.92 8.12
N LEU A 71 10.57 7.11 7.94
CA LEU A 71 9.35 7.28 7.12
C LEU A 71 9.59 6.94 5.66
N VAL A 72 10.71 7.39 5.10
CA VAL A 72 11.09 7.10 3.71
C VAL A 72 11.39 5.61 3.56
N ALA A 73 12.16 5.00 4.46
CA ALA A 73 12.45 3.58 4.42
C ALA A 73 11.18 2.71 4.48
N LEU A 74 10.20 3.10 5.31
CA LEU A 74 8.91 2.42 5.40
C LEU A 74 8.10 2.54 4.10
N ALA A 75 8.02 3.74 3.53
CA ALA A 75 7.30 3.98 2.28
C ALA A 75 7.92 3.19 1.12
N ASP A 76 9.25 3.18 1.00
CA ASP A 76 9.97 2.45 -0.03
C ASP A 76 9.75 0.95 0.08
N GLY A 77 9.82 0.39 1.30
CA GLY A 77 9.53 -1.03 1.53
C GLY A 77 8.09 -1.41 1.16
N PHE A 78 7.11 -0.55 1.49
CA PHE A 78 5.72 -0.78 1.09
C PHE A 78 5.53 -0.73 -0.43
N PHE A 79 6.17 0.23 -1.12
CA PHE A 79 6.11 0.32 -2.58
C PHE A 79 6.74 -0.90 -3.26
N ILE A 80 7.91 -1.35 -2.79
CA ILE A 80 8.60 -2.53 -3.32
C ILE A 80 7.73 -3.78 -3.13
N ALA A 81 7.10 -3.93 -1.96
CA ALA A 81 6.22 -5.06 -1.68
C ALA A 81 5.00 -5.08 -2.60
N ASN A 82 4.32 -3.94 -2.76
CA ASN A 82 3.16 -3.82 -3.64
C ASN A 82 3.56 -4.08 -5.12
N ALA A 83 4.69 -3.53 -5.56
CA ALA A 83 5.22 -3.79 -6.90
C ALA A 83 5.54 -5.28 -7.11
N THR A 84 6.14 -5.94 -6.13
CA THR A 84 6.44 -7.38 -6.19
C THR A 84 5.17 -8.21 -6.35
N ILE A 85 4.10 -7.88 -5.62
CA ILE A 85 2.79 -8.55 -5.75
C ILE A 85 2.21 -8.33 -7.15
N GLY A 86 2.28 -7.10 -7.67
CA GLY A 86 1.82 -6.78 -9.02
C GLY A 86 2.58 -7.54 -10.10
N ILE A 87 3.90 -7.65 -9.97
CA ILE A 87 4.75 -8.42 -10.89
C ILE A 87 4.43 -9.92 -10.82
N ALA A 88 4.22 -10.46 -9.61
CA ALA A 88 3.82 -11.86 -9.44
C ALA A 88 2.46 -12.16 -10.10
N ALA A 89 1.49 -11.24 -9.98
CA ALA A 89 0.22 -11.34 -10.69
C ALA A 89 0.40 -11.26 -12.22
N ALA A 90 1.26 -10.36 -12.70
CA ALA A 90 1.57 -10.22 -14.12
C ALA A 90 2.23 -11.48 -14.70
N TYR A 91 3.15 -12.12 -13.98
CA TYR A 91 3.76 -13.40 -14.37
C TYR A 91 2.70 -14.49 -14.59
N LYS A 92 1.69 -14.55 -13.71
CA LYS A 92 0.56 -15.49 -13.84
C LYS A 92 -0.34 -15.15 -15.02
N LEU A 93 -0.57 -13.87 -15.29
CA LEU A 93 -1.50 -13.41 -16.32
C LEU A 93 -0.93 -13.52 -17.74
N PHE A 94 0.37 -13.28 -17.94
CA PHE A 94 0.94 -13.25 -19.29
C PHE A 94 1.16 -14.66 -19.87
N PRO A 95 0.63 -14.95 -21.07
CA PRO A 95 0.75 -16.27 -21.70
C PRO A 95 2.04 -16.48 -22.52
N GLY A 96 2.90 -15.46 -22.69
CA GLY A 96 4.13 -15.54 -23.51
C GLY A 96 5.42 -15.76 -22.72
N LEU A 97 6.40 -16.47 -23.32
CA LEU A 97 7.71 -16.74 -22.69
C LEU A 97 8.54 -15.47 -22.43
N LEU A 98 8.63 -14.59 -23.42
CA LEU A 98 9.33 -13.29 -23.33
C LEU A 98 8.79 -12.40 -22.18
N PRO A 99 7.48 -12.08 -22.12
CA PRO A 99 6.95 -11.28 -21.02
C PRO A 99 7.07 -11.99 -19.66
N ARG A 100 6.94 -13.32 -19.60
CA ARG A 100 7.20 -14.08 -18.37
C ARG A 100 8.65 -13.93 -17.90
N LEU A 101 9.62 -14.08 -18.79
CA LEU A 101 11.03 -13.92 -18.44
C LEU A 101 11.33 -12.49 -17.97
N ALA A 102 10.77 -11.48 -18.63
CA ALA A 102 10.89 -10.09 -18.22
C ALA A 102 10.30 -9.85 -16.81
N THR A 103 9.09 -10.34 -16.54
CA THR A 103 8.48 -10.24 -15.20
C THR A 103 9.24 -11.03 -14.14
N LEU A 104 9.81 -12.19 -14.47
CA LEU A 104 10.64 -12.97 -13.55
C LEU A 104 11.92 -12.23 -13.18
N LEU A 105 12.63 -11.69 -14.19
CA LEU A 105 13.85 -10.93 -13.96
C LEU A 105 13.57 -9.68 -13.13
N LEU A 106 12.54 -8.90 -13.52
CA LEU A 106 12.16 -7.69 -12.79
C LEU A 106 11.71 -8.00 -11.35
N GLY A 107 10.94 -9.07 -11.16
CA GLY A 107 10.52 -9.53 -9.84
C GLY A 107 11.69 -9.94 -8.97
N LEU A 108 12.67 -10.65 -9.54
CA LEU A 108 13.89 -11.02 -8.82
C LEU A 108 14.67 -9.78 -8.35
N PHE A 109 14.82 -8.76 -9.21
CA PHE A 109 15.44 -7.50 -8.82
C PHE A 109 14.72 -6.83 -7.64
N PHE A 110 13.39 -6.75 -7.69
CA PHE A 110 12.61 -6.13 -6.61
C PHE A 110 12.71 -6.91 -5.29
N VAL A 111 12.74 -8.25 -5.35
CA VAL A 111 12.95 -9.10 -4.17
C VAL A 111 14.34 -8.90 -3.58
N VAL A 112 15.38 -8.80 -4.40
CA VAL A 112 16.75 -8.52 -3.92
C VAL A 112 16.82 -7.16 -3.23
N ILE A 113 16.24 -6.11 -3.83
CA ILE A 113 16.18 -4.77 -3.22
C ILE A 113 15.40 -4.81 -1.91
N PHE A 114 14.28 -5.55 -1.87
CA PHE A 114 13.47 -5.73 -0.66
C PHE A 114 14.27 -6.37 0.48
N CYS A 115 15.04 -7.41 0.20
CA CYS A 115 15.89 -8.09 1.20
C CYS A 115 17.01 -7.21 1.74
N HIS A 116 17.47 -6.21 0.96
CA HIS A 116 18.45 -5.23 1.41
C HIS A 116 17.82 -4.09 2.23
N SER A 117 16.49 -4.03 2.31
CA SER A 117 15.81 -3.01 3.12
C SER A 117 16.05 -3.23 4.62
N HIS A 118 15.89 -2.16 5.39
CA HIS A 118 16.09 -2.18 6.84
C HIS A 118 15.17 -3.22 7.51
N ILE A 119 15.70 -4.00 8.46
CA ILE A 119 14.99 -5.16 9.05
C ILE A 119 13.62 -4.80 9.64
N LEU A 120 13.47 -3.60 10.22
CA LEU A 120 12.20 -3.10 10.75
C LEU A 120 11.13 -2.93 9.67
N VAL A 121 11.53 -2.50 8.47
CA VAL A 121 10.62 -2.31 7.33
C VAL A 121 10.15 -3.66 6.81
N ILE A 122 11.07 -4.61 6.67
CA ILE A 122 10.75 -5.99 6.28
C ILE A 122 9.76 -6.61 7.27
N LEU A 123 10.04 -6.51 8.57
CA LEU A 123 9.16 -7.05 9.62
C LEU A 123 7.77 -6.41 9.58
N PHE A 124 7.69 -5.08 9.42
CA PHE A 124 6.41 -4.39 9.33
C PHE A 124 5.58 -4.84 8.11
N VAL A 125 6.21 -4.93 6.95
CA VAL A 125 5.52 -5.39 5.73
C VAL A 125 5.07 -6.84 5.84
N LEU A 126 5.93 -7.74 6.36
CA LEU A 126 5.59 -9.15 6.56
C LEU A 126 4.47 -9.34 7.59
N THR A 127 4.47 -8.58 8.69
CA THR A 127 3.41 -8.65 9.70
C THR A 127 2.08 -8.14 9.13
N MET A 128 2.08 -7.06 8.36
CA MET A 128 0.87 -6.58 7.65
C MET A 128 0.35 -7.60 6.63
N ALA A 129 1.25 -8.21 5.86
CA ALA A 129 0.88 -9.28 4.92
C ALA A 129 0.29 -10.47 5.68
N ALA A 130 0.97 -10.95 6.73
CA ALA A 130 0.54 -12.07 7.55
C ALA A 130 -0.81 -11.80 8.23
N ALA A 131 -1.03 -10.60 8.77
CA ALA A 131 -2.30 -10.19 9.36
C ALA A 131 -3.44 -10.23 8.33
N THR A 132 -3.18 -9.77 7.11
CA THR A 132 -4.16 -9.80 6.01
C THR A 132 -4.49 -11.24 5.59
N PHE A 133 -3.49 -12.12 5.50
CA PHE A 133 -3.70 -13.55 5.20
C PHE A 133 -4.40 -14.31 6.33
N ALA A 134 -4.08 -13.99 7.60
CA ALA A 134 -4.72 -14.57 8.77
C ALA A 134 -6.19 -14.14 8.87
N GLY A 135 -6.49 -12.86 8.63
CA GLY A 135 -7.86 -12.35 8.56
C GLY A 135 -8.70 -13.04 7.49
N LYS A 136 -8.12 -13.28 6.31
CA LYS A 136 -8.77 -14.08 5.25
C LYS A 136 -9.05 -15.53 5.66
N ARG A 137 -8.15 -16.17 6.42
CA ARG A 137 -8.39 -17.53 6.94
C ARG A 137 -9.50 -17.60 7.99
N MET A 138 -9.67 -16.56 8.81
CA MET A 138 -10.75 -16.51 9.80
C MET A 138 -12.12 -16.28 9.15
N VAL A 139 -12.20 -15.45 8.10
CA VAL A 139 -13.42 -15.24 7.31
C VAL A 139 -13.82 -16.52 6.55
N GLY A 140 -12.85 -17.22 5.93
CA GLY A 140 -13.13 -18.50 5.27
C GLY A 140 -13.56 -19.64 6.21
N ALA A 141 -13.25 -19.55 7.51
CA ALA A 141 -13.69 -20.54 8.50
C ALA A 141 -15.14 -20.32 8.98
N THR A 142 -15.74 -19.15 8.71
CA THR A 142 -17.12 -18.82 9.09
C THR A 142 -18.15 -19.14 7.99
N GLU A 143 -17.73 -19.27 6.73
CA GLU A 143 -18.59 -19.69 5.61
C GLU A 143 -18.75 -21.23 5.49
N GLY A 144 -18.03 -22.02 6.30
CA GLY A 144 -18.10 -23.49 6.31
C GLY A 144 -19.14 -24.10 7.27
N THR A 145 -19.94 -23.28 7.94
CA THR A 145 -20.98 -23.72 8.91
C THR A 145 -22.32 -23.02 8.65
N GLY A 146 -22.75 -22.99 7.39
CA GLY A 146 -24.09 -22.56 6.96
C GLY A 146 -24.78 -23.63 6.13
#